data_AF-X1JBI8-F1
#
_entry.id   AF-X1JBI8-F1
#
_cell.length_a   1.000
_cell.length_b   1.000
_cell.length_c   1.000
_cell.angle_alpha   90.00
_cell.angle_beta   90.00
_cell.angle_gamma   90.00
#
_symmetry.space_group_name_H-M   'P 1'
#
loop_
_entity.id
_entity.type
_entity.pdbx_description
1 polymer ?
#
loop_
_entity_poly.entity_id
_entity_poly.type
_entity_poly.pdbx_seq_one_letter_code
_entity_poly.pdbx_strand_id
1 'polypeptide(L)' 'NKEIVLTGQYLGVGEEYLPDKLSTYVRDGQIFATKAGIVIIDEERRAIA' A
#
# COMPACT_ATOMS: atom_id res chain seq x y z
N ASN A 1 0.00 2.24 12.25
CA ASN A 1 -1.26 1.46 12.37
C ASN A 1 -1.11 0.10 11.71
N LYS A 2 -1.67 -0.98 12.28
CA LYS A 2 -1.70 -2.32 11.66
C LYS A 2 -3.15 -2.69 11.40
N GLU A 3 -3.53 -2.78 10.14
CA GLU A 3 -4.89 -3.12 9.74
C GLU A 3 -4.89 -4.42 8.94
N ILE A 4 -5.94 -5.23 9.14
CA ILE A 4 -6.15 -6.42 8.33
C ILE A 4 -6.82 -5.98 7.04
N VAL A 5 -6.26 -6.39 5.91
CA VAL A 5 -6.81 -6.11 4.58
C VAL A 5 -7.12 -7.40 3.84
N LEU A 6 -8.03 -7.33 2.89
CA LEU A 6 -8.38 -8.42 1.98
C LEU A 6 -7.77 -8.18 0.59
N THR A 7 -7.67 -9.23 -0.22
CA THR A 7 -7.26 -9.10 -1.63
C THR A 7 -8.16 -8.12 -2.36
N GLY A 8 -7.57 -7.20 -3.12
CA GLY A 8 -8.26 -6.15 -3.86
C GLY A 8 -8.65 -4.92 -3.03
N GLN A 9 -8.37 -4.91 -1.72
CA GLN A 9 -8.65 -3.76 -0.88
C GLN A 9 -7.76 -2.57 -1.24
N TYR A 10 -8.37 -1.38 -1.31
CA TYR A 10 -7.69 -0.11 -1.51
C TYR A 10 -6.81 0.25 -0.30
N LEU A 11 -5.59 0.70 -0.56
CA LEU A 11 -4.59 1.02 0.47
C LEU A 11 -4.15 2.48 0.46
N GLY A 12 -4.33 3.19 -0.65
CA GLY A 12 -3.86 4.58 -0.80
C GLY A 12 -3.51 4.93 -2.24
N VAL A 13 -2.86 6.07 -2.42
CA VAL A 13 -2.38 6.56 -3.72
C VAL A 13 -0.86 6.46 -3.84
N GLY A 14 -0.36 6.19 -5.05
CA GLY A 14 1.07 6.08 -5.35
C GLY A 14 1.85 7.38 -5.17
N GLU A 15 1.17 8.53 -5.14
CA GLU A 15 1.78 9.83 -4.88
C GLU A 15 2.16 10.00 -3.40
N GLU A 16 1.48 9.30 -2.49
CA GLU A 16 1.72 9.38 -1.04
C GLU A 16 2.54 8.22 -0.50
N TYR A 17 2.46 7.06 -1.16
CA TYR A 17 3.03 5.81 -0.68
C TYR A 17 3.76 5.06 -1.79
N LEU A 18 4.86 4.41 -1.42
CA LEU A 18 5.56 3.50 -2.31
C LEU A 18 4.95 2.09 -2.19
N PRO A 19 4.34 1.54 -3.26
CA PRO A 19 3.75 0.21 -3.23
C PRO A 19 4.83 -0.88 -3.14
N ASP A 20 4.62 -1.88 -2.29
CA ASP A 20 5.44 -3.10 -2.30
C ASP A 20 5.03 -4.00 -3.48
N LYS A 21 5.97 -4.30 -4.38
CA LYS A 21 5.69 -5.02 -5.63
C LYS A 21 5.23 -6.47 -5.44
N LEU A 22 5.45 -7.06 -4.26
CA LEU A 22 5.11 -8.47 -3.98
C LEU A 22 3.75 -8.63 -3.29
N SER A 23 3.26 -7.58 -2.63
CA SER A 23 2.02 -7.61 -1.84
C SER A 23 0.97 -6.59 -2.30
N THR A 24 1.32 -5.73 -3.26
CA THR A 24 0.41 -4.72 -3.82
C THR A 24 0.50 -4.65 -5.34
N TYR A 25 -0.54 -4.09 -5.95
CA TYR A 25 -0.53 -3.68 -7.36
C TYR A 25 -1.08 -2.27 -7.48
N VAL A 26 -0.69 -1.58 -8.56
CA VAL A 26 -1.16 -0.22 -8.86
C VAL A 26 -2.09 -0.25 -10.06
N ARG A 27 -3.24 0.41 -9.94
CA ARG A 27 -4.19 0.63 -11.03
C ARG A 27 -4.70 2.07 -10.95
N ASP A 28 -4.57 2.82 -12.04
CA ASP A 28 -5.03 4.22 -12.12
C ASP A 28 -4.46 5.10 -10.98
N GLY A 29 -3.19 4.90 -10.63
CA GLY A 29 -2.50 5.63 -9.54
C GLY A 29 -2.85 5.16 -8.13
N GLN A 30 -3.80 4.24 -7.97
CA GLN A 30 -4.25 3.72 -6.68
C GLN A 30 -3.59 2.38 -6.37
N ILE A 31 -3.25 2.17 -5.09
CA ILE A 31 -2.58 0.98 -4.58
C ILE A 31 -3.63 0.04 -3.99
N PHE A 32 -3.53 -1.24 -4.34
CA PHE A 32 -4.41 -2.29 -3.88
C PHE A 32 -3.63 -3.51 -3.38
N ALA A 33 -4.19 -4.24 -2.41
CA ALA A 33 -3.60 -5.47 -1.89
C ALA A 33 -3.72 -6.65 -2.88
N THR A 34 -2.66 -7.42 -3.09
CA THR A 34 -2.73 -8.68 -3.88
C THR A 34 -3.14 -9.89 -3.03
N LYS A 35 -3.00 -9.80 -1.70
CA LYS A 35 -3.28 -10.87 -0.75
C LYS A 35 -3.90 -10.32 0.53
N ALA A 36 -4.68 -11.16 1.22
CA ALA A 36 -5.14 -10.86 2.56
C ALA A 36 -4.00 -10.92 3.57
N GLY A 37 -4.01 -10.04 4.57
CA GLY A 37 -2.97 -9.99 5.59
C GLY A 37 -2.95 -8.69 6.38
N ILE A 38 -1.85 -8.45 7.09
CA ILE A 38 -1.65 -7.21 7.84
C ILE A 38 -0.89 -6.22 6.96
N VAL A 39 -1.43 -5.03 6.76
CA VAL A 39 -0.72 -3.92 6.13
C VAL A 39 0.08 -3.17 7.18
N ILE A 40 1.33 -2.87 6.83
CA ILE A 40 2.24 -2.04 7.61
C ILE A 40 2.60 -0.86 6.72
N ILE A 41 2.15 0.32 7.10
CA ILE A 41 2.53 1.58 6.46
C ILE A 41 3.71 2.15 7.23
N ASP A 42 4.84 2.28 6.56
CA ASP A 42 6.02 2.97 7.06
C ASP A 42 5.88 4.47 6.78
N GLU A 43 5.48 5.23 7.80
CA GLU A 43 5.27 6.68 7.69
C GLU A 43 6.59 7.47 7.62
N GLU A 44 7.71 6.88 8.02
CA GLU A 44 9.05 7.52 7.96
C GLU A 44 9.64 7.50 6.56
N ARG A 45 9.14 6.62 5.68
CA ARG A 45 9.56 6.57 4.27
C ARG A 45 9.03 7.71 3.40
N ARG A 46 8.34 8.71 3.97
CA ARG A 46 7.91 9.96 3.30
C ARG A 46 9.06 10.96 3.09
N ALA A 47 10.22 10.51 2.60
CA ALA A 47 11.35 11.41 2.38
C ALA A 47 11.30 12.03 0.98
N ILE A 48 11.13 13.36 0.93
CA ILE A 48 11.72 14.20 -0.12
C ILE A 48 12.98 14.78 0.50
N ALA A 49 14.14 14.49 -0.09
CA ALA A 49 15.41 15.18 0.17
C ALA A 49 15.83 15.92 -1.10
#